data_AF-A0A9P0ZBX4-F1
#
_entry.id   AF-A0A9P0ZBX4-F1
#
_cell.length_a   1.000
_cell.length_b   1.000
_cell.length_c   1.000
_cell.angle_alpha   90.00
_cell.angle_beta   90.00
_cell.angle_gamma   90.00
#
_symmetry.space_group_name_H-M   'P 1'
#
loop_
_entity.id
_entity.type
_entity.pdbx_description
1 polymer ?
#
loop_
_entity_poly.entity_id
_entity_poly.type
_entity_poly.pdbx_seq_one_letter_code
_entity_poly.pdbx_strand_id
1 'polypeptide(L)'
;MQNLQPKIKAIQQRYAGNKERVQLETARLYRQAGVNPLAGCLPTLATIPVWIGLYQALSNVANEGLLTEGFLWIPSLGGPTTIAARQSGAAISWLFPFVDGHPPLGWQDTAAYLVLPILLVVSQYVSMEVMKPPQTDDPTQKNTLLIFKFLPLMIGYFSLSVPSGLTIYWFTNNVLSTAQQVWLRKLGGAKPVVTENTSGIISAGRAKRMGYQPVQTGDRYRQLEEEEKKRSNRGLTTEQGQISALASDSENESMETDSEKMEVLEEAYTSSGNGKKNPDYAGVPRRSKRSKRKRAV
;
A
#
# COMPACT_ATOMS: atom_id res chain seq x y z
N MET A 1 -12.19 8.89 6.00
CA MET A 1 -10.79 9.37 5.87
C MET A 1 -10.60 10.78 6.48
N GLN A 2 -11.46 11.77 6.18
CA GLN A 2 -11.31 13.15 6.69
C GLN A 2 -11.20 13.24 8.23
N ASN A 3 -12.00 12.48 8.98
CA ASN A 3 -11.94 12.45 10.46
C ASN A 3 -10.62 11.91 11.04
N LEU A 4 -9.81 11.19 10.25
CA LEU A 4 -8.52 10.64 10.68
C LEU A 4 -7.36 11.61 10.43
N GLN A 5 -7.54 12.63 9.59
CA GLN A 5 -6.50 13.62 9.28
C GLN A 5 -5.84 14.29 10.51
N PRO A 6 -6.59 14.74 11.55
CA PRO A 6 -5.93 15.35 12.72
C PRO A 6 -5.04 14.35 13.48
N LYS A 7 -5.43 13.08 13.53
CA LYS A 7 -4.64 12.02 14.18
C LYS A 7 -3.37 11.70 13.37
N ILE A 8 -3.47 11.70 12.04
CA ILE A 8 -2.31 11.53 11.16
C ILE A 8 -1.31 12.68 11.35
N LYS A 9 -1.79 13.93 11.42
CA LYS A 9 -0.92 15.09 11.71
C LYS A 9 -0.22 14.97 13.07
N ALA A 10 -0.93 14.50 14.11
CA ALA A 10 -0.33 14.26 15.42
C ALA A 10 0.77 13.18 15.40
N ILE A 11 0.61 12.12 14.57
CA ILE A 11 1.65 11.10 14.36
C ILE A 11 2.87 11.70 13.66
N GLN A 12 2.64 12.50 12.60
CA GLN A 12 3.71 13.15 11.85
C GLN A 12 4.53 14.11 12.73
N GLN A 13 3.86 14.89 13.59
CA GLN A 13 4.53 15.79 14.53
C GLN A 13 5.31 15.01 15.61
N ARG A 14 4.74 13.93 16.16
CA ARG A 14 5.41 13.10 17.19
C ARG A 14 6.66 12.38 16.70
N TYR A 15 6.65 11.95 15.43
CA TYR A 15 7.75 11.22 14.82
C TYR A 15 8.45 12.05 13.73
N ALA A 16 8.46 13.38 13.89
CA ALA A 16 9.16 14.28 12.98
C ALA A 16 10.64 13.84 12.85
N GLY A 17 11.08 13.57 11.62
CA GLY A 17 12.42 13.07 11.32
C GLY A 17 12.55 11.56 11.11
N ASN A 18 11.55 10.74 11.47
CA ASN A 18 11.57 9.29 11.23
C ASN A 18 10.40 8.85 10.33
N LYS A 19 10.61 8.92 9.01
CA LYS A 19 9.60 8.59 8.00
C LYS A 19 9.09 7.15 8.09
N GLU A 20 9.94 6.20 8.49
CA GLU A 20 9.53 4.80 8.65
C GLU A 20 8.55 4.63 9.80
N ARG A 21 8.81 5.27 10.94
CA ARG A 21 7.90 5.21 12.11
C ARG A 21 6.58 5.92 11.82
N VAL A 22 6.62 7.04 11.09
CA VAL A 22 5.40 7.72 10.63
C VAL A 22 4.54 6.78 9.76
N GLN A 23 5.14 6.07 8.81
CA GLN A 23 4.41 5.13 7.94
C GLN A 23 3.81 3.96 8.74
N LEU A 24 4.58 3.38 9.66
CA LEU A 24 4.15 2.24 10.49
C LEU A 24 2.97 2.60 11.41
N GLU A 25 3.06 3.73 12.12
CA GLU A 25 1.99 4.17 13.03
C GLU A 25 0.76 4.65 12.25
N THR A 26 0.94 5.27 11.09
CA THR A 26 -0.18 5.63 10.21
C THR A 26 -0.89 4.38 9.70
N ALA A 27 -0.17 3.32 9.32
CA ALA A 27 -0.75 2.05 8.90
C ALA A 27 -1.49 1.34 10.06
N ARG A 28 -0.94 1.37 11.29
CA ARG A 28 -1.62 0.85 12.49
C ARG A 28 -2.92 1.61 12.75
N LEU A 29 -2.91 2.93 12.65
CA LEU A 29 -4.11 3.75 12.80
C LEU A 29 -5.19 3.38 11.78
N TYR A 30 -4.84 3.17 10.51
CA TYR A 30 -5.81 2.76 9.48
C TYR A 30 -6.41 1.38 9.77
N ARG A 31 -5.59 0.41 10.20
CA ARG A 31 -6.08 -0.92 10.60
C ARG A 31 -7.02 -0.85 11.79
N GLN A 32 -6.67 -0.05 12.81
CA GLN A 32 -7.52 0.13 14.00
C GLN A 32 -8.83 0.85 13.69
N ALA A 33 -8.81 1.79 12.74
CA ALA A 33 -10.00 2.50 12.30
C ALA A 33 -10.85 1.71 11.29
N GLY A 34 -10.42 0.50 10.88
CA GLY A 34 -11.11 -0.30 9.87
C GLY A 34 -11.17 0.36 8.48
N VAL A 35 -10.28 1.33 8.20
CA VAL A 35 -10.27 2.07 6.94
C VAL A 35 -9.24 1.47 6.00
N ASN A 36 -9.66 1.04 4.81
CA ASN A 36 -8.75 0.58 3.76
C ASN A 36 -8.30 1.77 2.88
N PRO A 37 -7.02 2.18 2.90
CA PRO A 37 -6.54 3.27 2.06
C PRO A 37 -6.63 2.96 0.56
N LEU A 38 -6.65 1.68 0.17
CA LEU A 38 -6.79 1.23 -1.22
C LEU A 38 -8.23 1.23 -1.72
N ALA A 39 -9.23 1.38 -0.85
CA ALA A 39 -10.62 1.48 -1.30
C ALA A 39 -10.83 2.70 -2.21
N GLY A 40 -9.98 3.74 -2.11
CA GLY A 40 -10.01 4.91 -3.00
C GLY A 40 -9.58 4.62 -4.45
N CYS A 41 -8.79 3.57 -4.71
CA CYS A 41 -8.39 3.19 -6.08
C CYS A 41 -9.30 2.11 -6.70
N LEU A 42 -10.23 1.55 -5.93
CA LEU A 42 -11.17 0.55 -6.43
C LEU A 42 -12.08 1.08 -7.56
N PRO A 43 -12.64 2.32 -7.48
CA PRO A 43 -13.40 2.88 -8.59
C PRO A 43 -12.55 3.08 -9.85
N THR A 44 -11.29 3.48 -9.69
CA THR A 44 -10.38 3.66 -10.83
C THR A 44 -10.06 2.34 -11.50
N LEU A 45 -9.87 1.26 -10.73
CA LEU A 45 -9.60 -0.08 -11.28
C LEU A 45 -10.82 -0.66 -12.02
N ALA A 46 -12.01 -0.49 -11.46
CA ALA A 46 -13.25 -0.93 -12.10
C ALA A 46 -13.53 -0.19 -13.42
N THR A 47 -13.03 1.03 -13.58
CA THR A 47 -13.27 1.84 -14.78
C THR A 47 -12.34 1.48 -15.94
N ILE A 48 -11.15 0.93 -15.69
CA ILE A 48 -10.15 0.63 -16.73
C ILE A 48 -10.71 -0.31 -17.83
N PRO A 49 -11.39 -1.44 -17.52
CA PRO A 49 -11.93 -2.34 -18.55
C PRO A 49 -12.96 -1.67 -19.46
N VAL A 50 -13.82 -0.82 -18.91
CA VAL A 50 -14.84 -0.08 -19.66
C VAL A 50 -14.16 0.88 -20.64
N TRP A 51 -13.15 1.61 -20.17
CA TRP A 51 -12.38 2.52 -21.01
C TRP A 51 -11.65 1.79 -22.15
N ILE A 52 -11.02 0.65 -21.86
CA ILE A 52 -10.32 -0.16 -22.88
C ILE A 52 -11.31 -0.68 -23.93
N GLY A 53 -12.46 -1.20 -23.51
CA GLY A 53 -13.49 -1.70 -24.42
C GLY A 53 -14.00 -0.60 -25.36
N LEU A 54 -14.31 0.58 -24.80
CA LEU A 54 -14.76 1.72 -25.58
C LEU A 54 -13.66 2.28 -26.51
N TYR A 55 -12.42 2.37 -26.02
CA TYR A 55 -11.28 2.81 -26.82
C TYR A 55 -11.07 1.91 -28.05
N GLN A 56 -11.09 0.59 -27.86
CA GLN A 56 -10.92 -0.36 -28.96
C GLN A 56 -12.11 -0.29 -29.93
N ALA A 57 -13.34 -0.29 -29.43
CA ALA A 57 -14.53 -0.21 -30.26
C ALA A 57 -14.52 1.06 -31.13
N LEU A 58 -14.35 2.23 -30.53
CA LEU A 58 -14.32 3.49 -31.27
C LEU A 58 -13.13 3.60 -32.21
N SER A 59 -11.97 3.08 -31.83
CA SER A 59 -10.79 3.12 -32.70
C SER A 59 -10.95 2.24 -33.93
N ASN A 60 -11.53 1.04 -33.79
CA ASN A 60 -11.76 0.13 -34.91
C ASN A 60 -12.78 0.72 -35.89
N VAL A 61 -13.92 1.20 -35.37
CA VAL A 61 -14.98 1.81 -36.18
C VAL A 61 -14.50 3.12 -36.85
N ALA A 62 -13.64 3.90 -36.18
CA ALA A 62 -13.00 5.07 -36.77
C ALA A 62 -12.08 4.71 -37.95
N ASN A 63 -11.31 3.62 -37.83
CA ASN A 63 -10.44 3.14 -38.89
C ASN A 63 -11.20 2.61 -40.11
N GLU A 64 -12.40 2.07 -39.90
CA GLU A 64 -13.31 1.64 -40.98
C GLU A 64 -13.99 2.82 -41.68
N GLY A 65 -13.79 4.06 -41.20
CA GLY A 65 -14.36 5.27 -41.81
C GLY A 65 -15.86 5.44 -41.53
N LEU A 66 -16.41 4.73 -40.54
CA LEU A 66 -17.83 4.76 -40.21
C LEU A 66 -18.23 5.94 -39.30
N LEU A 67 -17.25 6.63 -38.71
CA LEU A 67 -17.47 7.78 -37.82
C LEU A 67 -17.18 9.12 -38.51
N THR A 68 -17.57 9.25 -39.77
CA THR A 68 -17.37 10.46 -40.59
C THR A 68 -18.44 11.53 -40.36
N GLU A 69 -19.57 11.18 -39.75
CA GLU A 69 -20.61 12.14 -39.39
C GLU A 69 -20.16 13.06 -38.26
N GLY A 70 -20.42 14.36 -38.44
CA GLY A 70 -20.15 15.38 -37.43
C GLY A 70 -21.12 15.29 -36.26
N PHE A 71 -20.63 15.63 -35.07
CA PHE A 71 -21.44 15.72 -33.85
C PHE A 71 -21.23 17.06 -33.16
N LEU A 72 -22.29 17.87 -33.07
CA LEU A 72 -22.24 19.26 -32.60
C LEU A 72 -21.27 20.11 -33.45
N TRP A 73 -20.18 20.60 -32.85
CA TRP A 73 -19.12 21.34 -33.54
C TRP A 73 -17.97 20.43 -34.00
N ILE A 74 -18.00 19.14 -33.68
CA ILE A 74 -16.91 18.20 -33.98
C ILE A 74 -17.11 17.67 -35.40
N PRO A 75 -16.13 17.80 -36.31
CA PRO A 75 -16.29 17.38 -37.70
C PRO A 75 -16.48 15.86 -37.86
N SER A 76 -15.86 15.05 -37.01
CA SER A 76 -16.05 13.60 -37.00
C SER A 76 -15.72 12.99 -35.62
N LEU A 77 -16.39 11.91 -35.23
CA LEU A 77 -16.13 11.22 -33.95
C LEU A 77 -14.90 10.30 -33.98
N GLY A 78 -14.43 9.93 -35.17
CA GLY A 78 -13.26 9.07 -35.35
C GLY A 78 -11.93 9.82 -35.41
N GLY A 79 -11.96 11.08 -35.85
CA GLY A 79 -10.79 11.95 -35.96
C GLY A 79 -10.43 12.66 -34.65
N PRO A 80 -9.40 13.51 -34.65
CA PRO A 80 -8.49 13.82 -35.77
C PRO A 80 -7.30 12.84 -35.90
N THR A 81 -7.17 11.89 -34.97
CA THR A 81 -6.03 10.98 -34.90
C THR A 81 -6.39 9.57 -35.36
N THR A 82 -5.51 8.91 -36.10
CA THR A 82 -5.70 7.53 -36.60
C THR A 82 -4.98 6.52 -35.72
N ILE A 83 -5.33 5.23 -35.78
CA ILE A 83 -4.61 4.19 -35.02
C ILE A 83 -3.13 4.16 -35.40
N ALA A 84 -2.81 4.28 -36.69
CA ALA A 84 -1.43 4.26 -37.18
C ALA A 84 -0.60 5.44 -36.64
N ALA A 85 -1.19 6.64 -36.57
CA ALA A 85 -0.53 7.81 -35.99
C ALA A 85 -0.26 7.63 -34.49
N ARG A 86 -1.20 7.01 -33.76
CA ARG A 86 -1.03 6.75 -32.31
C ARG A 86 0.06 5.74 -32.02
N GLN A 87 0.10 4.63 -32.76
CA GLN A 87 1.09 3.57 -32.55
C GLN A 87 2.52 4.01 -32.89
N SER A 88 2.67 4.92 -33.84
CA SER A 88 3.97 5.49 -34.23
C SER A 88 4.44 6.67 -33.37
N GLY A 89 3.66 7.07 -32.34
CA GLY A 89 3.95 8.23 -31.50
C GLY A 89 3.62 9.58 -32.16
N ALA A 90 3.07 9.58 -33.37
CA ALA A 90 2.62 10.74 -34.12
C ALA A 90 1.14 11.08 -33.86
N ALA A 91 0.60 10.77 -32.68
CA ALA A 91 -0.83 10.90 -32.38
C ALA A 91 -1.39 12.32 -32.57
N ILE A 92 -0.52 13.32 -32.47
CA ILE A 92 -0.81 14.77 -32.55
C ILE A 92 -0.34 15.35 -33.90
N SER A 93 -0.08 14.49 -34.90
CA SER A 93 0.34 14.92 -36.24
C SER A 93 -0.69 15.81 -36.95
N TRP A 94 -1.94 15.74 -36.53
CA TRP A 94 -3.02 16.60 -36.99
C TRP A 94 -2.89 18.06 -36.54
N LEU A 95 -2.11 18.31 -35.49
CA LEU A 95 -1.82 19.64 -34.94
C LEU A 95 -0.42 20.13 -35.37
N PHE A 96 0.58 19.26 -35.43
CA PHE A 96 1.95 19.62 -35.79
C PHE A 96 2.56 18.64 -36.82
N PRO A 97 3.49 19.08 -37.69
CA PRO A 97 4.08 20.42 -37.81
C PRO A 97 3.17 21.41 -38.54
N PHE A 98 3.41 22.71 -38.35
CA PHE A 98 2.74 23.74 -39.15
C PHE A 98 3.42 23.84 -40.52
N VAL A 99 2.60 23.80 -41.57
CA VAL A 99 3.01 24.02 -42.95
C VAL A 99 2.26 25.25 -43.43
N ASP A 100 2.97 26.21 -44.05
CA ASP A 100 2.37 27.45 -44.57
C ASP A 100 1.55 28.26 -43.54
N GLY A 101 1.94 28.21 -42.26
CA GLY A 101 1.31 28.99 -41.19
C GLY A 101 -0.01 28.41 -40.66
N HIS A 102 -0.35 27.18 -41.02
CA HIS A 102 -1.51 26.47 -40.46
C HIS A 102 -1.18 25.02 -40.11
N PRO A 103 -1.95 24.40 -39.18
CA PRO A 103 -1.86 22.97 -38.91
C PRO A 103 -2.28 22.14 -40.14
N PRO A 104 -1.91 20.85 -40.24
CA PRO A 104 -2.20 20.02 -41.41
C PRO A 104 -3.70 19.86 -41.74
N LEU A 105 -4.59 19.98 -40.75
CA LEU A 105 -6.05 19.98 -40.94
C LEU A 105 -6.63 21.36 -41.31
N GLY A 106 -5.83 22.42 -41.28
CA GLY A 106 -6.30 23.80 -41.39
C GLY A 106 -6.95 24.33 -40.11
N TRP A 107 -7.08 25.66 -40.01
CA TRP A 107 -7.50 26.33 -38.77
C TRP A 107 -8.93 25.97 -38.34
N GLN A 108 -9.85 25.79 -39.28
CA GLN A 108 -11.26 25.54 -38.97
C GLN A 108 -11.43 24.18 -38.28
N ASP A 109 -10.94 23.11 -38.90
CA ASP A 109 -11.05 21.76 -38.35
C ASP A 109 -10.18 21.59 -37.10
N THR A 110 -8.95 22.12 -37.10
CA THR A 110 -8.10 22.07 -35.91
C THR A 110 -8.74 22.78 -34.72
N ALA A 111 -9.34 23.97 -34.93
CA ALA A 111 -10.04 24.66 -33.85
C ALA A 111 -11.24 23.84 -33.35
N ALA A 112 -12.03 23.28 -34.26
CA ALA A 112 -13.19 22.46 -33.94
C ALA A 112 -12.80 21.24 -33.07
N TYR A 113 -11.71 20.56 -33.40
CA TYR A 113 -11.19 19.44 -32.59
C TYR A 113 -10.54 19.89 -31.27
N LEU A 114 -9.94 21.08 -31.20
CA LEU A 114 -9.30 21.61 -29.97
C LEU A 114 -10.29 22.08 -28.90
N VAL A 115 -11.49 22.51 -29.29
CA VAL A 115 -12.52 22.96 -28.35
C VAL A 115 -12.82 21.88 -27.31
N LEU A 116 -12.91 20.62 -27.72
CA LEU A 116 -13.32 19.53 -26.84
C LEU A 116 -12.26 19.19 -25.74
N PRO A 117 -10.96 18.98 -26.05
CA PRO A 117 -9.89 18.90 -25.07
C PRO A 117 -9.85 20.07 -24.09
N ILE A 118 -10.04 21.30 -24.58
CA ILE A 118 -10.04 22.50 -23.74
C ILE A 118 -11.22 22.46 -22.76
N LEU A 119 -12.42 22.17 -23.26
CA LEU A 119 -13.61 22.02 -22.41
C LEU A 119 -13.44 20.90 -21.37
N LEU A 120 -12.80 19.79 -21.75
CA LEU A 120 -12.49 18.70 -20.83
C LEU A 120 -11.54 19.15 -19.72
N VAL A 121 -10.45 19.84 -20.06
CA VAL A 121 -9.51 20.39 -19.08
C VAL A 121 -10.20 21.36 -18.13
N VAL A 122 -11.01 22.28 -18.66
CA VAL A 122 -11.76 23.26 -17.88
C VAL A 122 -12.76 22.56 -16.95
N SER A 123 -13.54 21.60 -17.46
CA SER A 123 -14.49 20.81 -16.66
C SER A 123 -13.78 20.06 -15.54
N GLN A 124 -12.68 19.39 -15.85
CA GLN A 124 -11.90 18.63 -14.89
C GLN A 124 -11.28 19.55 -13.83
N TYR A 125 -10.82 20.73 -14.21
CA TYR A 125 -10.30 21.74 -13.29
C TYR A 125 -11.39 22.24 -12.33
N VAL A 126 -12.57 22.57 -12.85
CA VAL A 126 -13.74 22.97 -12.04
C VAL A 126 -14.15 21.84 -11.09
N SER A 127 -14.20 20.60 -11.57
CA SER A 127 -14.49 19.42 -10.76
C SER A 127 -13.55 19.31 -9.56
N MET A 128 -12.24 19.51 -9.78
CA MET A 128 -11.25 19.49 -8.71
C MET A 128 -11.39 20.68 -7.74
N GLU A 129 -11.70 21.86 -8.24
CA GLU A 129 -11.94 23.07 -7.43
C GLU A 129 -13.10 22.86 -6.46
N VAL A 130 -14.19 22.28 -6.96
CA VAL A 130 -15.39 21.98 -6.17
C VAL A 130 -15.12 20.91 -5.11
N MET A 131 -14.18 20.00 -5.35
CA MET A 131 -13.92 18.82 -4.52
C MET A 131 -12.63 18.89 -3.71
N LYS A 132 -11.99 20.07 -3.61
CA LYS A 132 -10.73 20.25 -2.89
C LYS A 132 -10.76 19.56 -1.51
N PRO A 133 -9.85 18.59 -1.25
CA PRO A 133 -9.65 18.11 0.11
C PRO A 133 -9.09 19.27 0.96
N PRO A 134 -9.33 19.26 2.29
CA PRO A 134 -8.81 20.30 3.18
C PRO A 134 -7.29 20.43 3.01
N GLN A 135 -6.82 21.65 2.79
CA GLN A 135 -5.40 21.96 2.62
C GLN A 135 -4.65 21.63 3.91
N THR A 136 -3.49 21.02 3.74
CA THR A 136 -2.62 20.63 4.84
C THR A 136 -1.23 21.17 4.56
N ASP A 137 -0.63 21.89 5.51
CA ASP A 137 0.66 22.56 5.34
C ASP A 137 1.86 21.61 5.23
N ASP A 138 1.63 20.29 5.29
CA ASP A 138 2.68 19.28 5.17
C ASP A 138 3.34 19.31 3.77
N PRO A 139 4.69 19.36 3.68
CA PRO A 139 5.40 19.40 2.40
C PRO A 139 5.13 18.18 1.49
N THR A 140 4.78 17.02 2.06
CA THR A 140 4.37 15.84 1.29
C THR A 140 2.99 16.00 0.64
N GLN A 141 2.09 16.76 1.25
CA GLN A 141 0.75 17.02 0.70
C GLN A 141 0.77 18.12 -0.36
N LYS A 142 1.71 19.07 -0.26
CA LYS A 142 1.96 20.07 -1.32
C LYS A 142 2.33 19.40 -2.65
N ASN A 143 3.16 18.36 -2.63
CA ASN A 143 3.50 17.59 -3.84
C ASN A 143 2.27 16.86 -4.43
N THR A 144 1.39 16.34 -3.59
CA THR A 144 0.12 15.73 -4.04
C THR A 144 -0.83 16.77 -4.66
N LEU A 145 -0.85 18.00 -4.12
CA LEU A 145 -1.65 19.09 -4.69
C LEU A 145 -1.15 19.53 -6.07
N LEU A 146 0.18 19.53 -6.29
CA LEU A 146 0.75 19.80 -7.62
C LEU A 146 0.28 18.76 -8.64
N ILE A 147 0.27 17.48 -8.27
CA ILE A 147 -0.26 16.41 -9.13
C ILE A 147 -1.71 16.69 -9.51
N PHE A 148 -2.57 17.08 -8.55
CA PHE A 148 -3.96 17.45 -8.88
C PHE A 148 -4.06 18.68 -9.77
N LYS A 149 -3.15 19.66 -9.67
CA LYS A 149 -3.17 20.85 -10.54
C LYS A 149 -2.77 20.53 -11.98
N PHE A 150 -1.87 19.58 -12.19
CA PHE A 150 -1.36 19.21 -13.52
C PHE A 150 -2.08 18.02 -14.15
N LEU A 151 -2.73 17.16 -13.36
CA LEU A 151 -3.45 15.99 -13.85
C LEU A 151 -4.50 16.33 -14.94
N PRO A 152 -5.32 17.39 -14.81
CA PRO A 152 -6.26 17.78 -15.86
C PRO A 152 -5.56 18.11 -17.18
N LEU A 153 -4.41 18.79 -17.14
CA LEU A 153 -3.64 19.14 -18.32
C LEU A 153 -3.05 17.90 -18.99
N MET A 154 -2.59 16.93 -18.21
CA MET A 154 -2.09 15.65 -18.73
C MET A 154 -3.20 14.87 -19.45
N ILE A 155 -4.41 14.83 -18.87
CA ILE A 155 -5.58 14.22 -19.50
C ILE A 155 -5.96 15.00 -20.76
N GLY A 156 -5.89 16.33 -20.74
CA GLY A 156 -6.09 17.18 -21.91
C GLY A 156 -5.12 16.82 -23.04
N TYR A 157 -3.84 16.65 -22.75
CA TYR A 157 -2.84 16.19 -23.73
C TYR A 157 -3.17 14.80 -24.27
N PHE A 158 -3.52 13.86 -23.39
CA PHE A 158 -3.92 12.52 -23.80
C PHE A 158 -5.17 12.53 -24.68
N SER A 159 -6.11 13.46 -24.44
CA SER A 159 -7.32 13.62 -25.25
C SER A 159 -7.05 14.05 -26.69
N LEU A 160 -5.90 14.71 -26.96
CA LEU A 160 -5.44 15.03 -28.31
C LEU A 160 -4.92 13.80 -29.07
N SER A 161 -4.60 12.74 -28.32
CA SER A 161 -3.98 11.51 -28.83
C SER A 161 -4.97 10.36 -28.99
N VAL A 162 -6.26 10.59 -28.75
CA VAL A 162 -7.33 9.58 -28.87
C VAL A 162 -8.46 10.10 -29.76
N PRO A 163 -9.35 9.23 -30.29
CA PRO A 163 -10.51 9.67 -31.05
C PRO A 163 -11.36 10.67 -30.26
N SER A 164 -11.90 11.68 -30.94
CA SER A 164 -12.80 12.68 -30.34
C SER A 164 -14.02 12.02 -29.67
N GLY A 165 -14.51 10.90 -30.20
CA GLY A 165 -15.57 10.07 -29.60
C GLY A 165 -15.24 9.55 -28.20
N LEU A 166 -13.98 9.23 -27.92
CA LEU A 166 -13.56 8.83 -26.58
C LEU A 166 -13.49 10.03 -25.65
N THR A 167 -12.99 11.15 -26.18
CA THR A 167 -12.88 12.41 -25.42
C THR A 167 -14.25 12.95 -25.01
N ILE A 168 -15.27 12.85 -25.87
CA ILE A 168 -16.62 13.29 -25.53
C ILE A 168 -17.28 12.38 -24.49
N TYR A 169 -17.03 11.06 -24.56
CA TYR A 169 -17.42 10.14 -23.49
C TYR A 169 -16.77 10.55 -22.16
N TRP A 170 -15.46 10.84 -22.16
CA TRP A 170 -14.76 11.25 -20.95
C TRP A 170 -15.35 12.56 -20.40
N PHE A 171 -15.53 13.56 -21.25
CA PHE A 171 -16.13 14.84 -20.87
C PHE A 171 -17.52 14.67 -20.24
N THR A 172 -18.41 13.94 -20.90
CA THR A 172 -19.79 13.71 -20.42
C THR A 172 -19.80 12.93 -19.11
N ASN A 173 -19.01 11.85 -18.99
CA ASN A 173 -18.88 11.09 -17.75
C ASN A 173 -18.30 11.93 -16.61
N ASN A 174 -17.33 12.81 -16.90
CA ASN A 174 -16.76 13.73 -15.93
C ASN A 174 -17.82 14.70 -15.40
N VAL A 175 -18.56 15.37 -16.30
CA VAL A 175 -19.62 16.31 -15.93
C VAL A 175 -20.71 15.61 -15.12
N LEU A 176 -21.15 14.42 -15.53
CA LEU A 176 -22.18 13.65 -14.82
C LEU A 176 -21.71 13.23 -13.43
N SER A 177 -20.50 12.69 -13.32
CA SER A 177 -19.92 12.26 -12.04
C SER A 177 -19.74 13.45 -11.09
N THR A 178 -19.29 14.59 -11.60
CA THR A 178 -19.17 15.84 -10.84
C THR A 178 -20.53 16.32 -10.36
N ALA A 179 -21.54 16.33 -11.23
CA ALA A 179 -22.90 16.71 -10.87
C ALA A 179 -23.48 15.79 -9.79
N GLN A 180 -23.32 14.47 -9.94
CA GLN A 180 -23.72 13.48 -8.93
C GLN A 180 -23.02 13.73 -7.59
N GLN A 181 -21.71 13.97 -7.60
CA GLN A 181 -20.96 14.19 -6.38
C GLN A 181 -21.33 15.52 -5.69
N VAL A 182 -21.60 16.58 -6.45
CA VAL A 182 -22.13 17.84 -5.92
C VAL A 182 -23.51 17.64 -5.31
N TRP A 183 -24.39 16.89 -5.98
CA TRP A 183 -25.71 16.56 -5.47
C TRP A 183 -25.62 15.77 -4.16
N LEU A 184 -24.83 14.68 -4.12
CA LEU A 184 -24.66 13.84 -2.93
C LEU A 184 -24.10 14.63 -1.74
N ARG A 185 -23.21 15.59 -1.98
CA ARG A 185 -22.69 16.49 -0.92
C ARG A 185 -23.76 17.45 -0.41
N LYS A 186 -24.63 17.97 -1.28
CA LYS A 186 -25.77 18.82 -0.89
C LYS A 186 -26.81 18.06 -0.05
N LEU A 187 -26.99 16.76 -0.28
CA LEU A 187 -27.91 15.90 0.49
C LEU A 187 -27.38 15.45 1.86
N GLY A 188 -26.27 16.05 2.35
CA GLY A 188 -25.77 15.84 3.70
C GLY A 188 -24.73 14.73 3.85
N GLY A 189 -24.38 14.01 2.77
CA GLY A 189 -23.35 12.97 2.76
C GLY A 189 -23.65 11.79 3.71
N ALA A 190 -23.02 10.64 3.47
CA ALA A 190 -23.12 9.53 4.41
C ALA A 190 -22.47 9.93 5.75
N LYS A 191 -23.28 10.04 6.82
CA LYS A 191 -22.77 10.16 8.18
C LYS A 191 -21.87 8.95 8.44
N PRO A 192 -20.58 9.11 8.71
CA PRO A 192 -19.70 7.97 8.86
C PRO A 192 -20.15 7.17 10.08
N VAL A 193 -20.55 5.91 9.86
CA VAL A 193 -20.73 4.93 10.92
C VAL A 193 -19.34 4.66 11.50
N VAL A 194 -18.93 5.48 12.46
CA VAL A 194 -17.87 5.11 13.38
C VAL A 194 -18.51 4.02 14.24
N THR A 195 -18.18 2.76 13.96
CA THR A 195 -18.60 1.63 14.79
C THR A 195 -18.28 1.97 16.25
N GLU A 196 -19.29 1.91 17.11
CA GLU A 196 -19.23 2.27 18.55
C GLU A 196 -18.08 1.56 19.29
N ASN A 197 -17.65 0.40 18.78
CA ASN A 197 -16.47 -0.34 19.24
C ASN A 197 -15.17 0.47 19.22
N THR A 198 -15.07 1.50 18.38
CA THR A 198 -13.91 2.40 18.37
C THR A 198 -13.86 3.28 19.61
N SER A 199 -15.01 3.68 20.17
CA SER A 199 -15.09 4.48 21.41
C SER A 199 -14.64 3.69 22.64
N GLY A 200 -14.96 2.40 22.70
CA GLY A 200 -14.47 1.48 23.75
C GLY A 200 -12.95 1.27 23.70
N ILE A 201 -12.36 1.20 22.50
CA ILE A 201 -10.91 1.07 22.31
C ILE A 201 -10.16 2.38 22.63
N ILE A 202 -10.79 3.54 22.39
CA ILE A 202 -10.28 4.87 22.79
C ILE A 202 -10.17 5.00 24.32
N SER A 203 -11.08 4.35 25.07
CA SER A 203 -11.02 4.26 26.53
C SER A 203 -9.96 3.24 26.99
N ALA A 204 -9.91 2.05 26.39
CA ALA A 204 -8.96 0.99 26.77
C ALA A 204 -7.48 1.42 26.60
N GLY A 205 -7.16 2.20 25.57
CA GLY A 205 -5.83 2.78 25.36
C GLY A 205 -5.44 3.88 26.36
N ARG A 206 -6.43 4.55 26.97
CA ARG A 206 -6.25 5.56 28.03
C ARG A 206 -6.19 4.92 29.42
N ALA A 207 -7.00 3.89 29.66
CA ALA A 207 -7.03 3.11 30.89
C ALA A 207 -5.72 2.33 31.12
N LYS A 208 -5.10 1.79 30.06
CA LYS A 208 -3.80 1.08 30.19
C LYS A 208 -2.59 2.01 30.39
N ARG A 209 -2.75 3.34 30.20
CA ARG A 209 -1.68 4.33 30.47
C ARG A 209 -1.73 4.96 31.87
N MET A 210 -2.80 4.76 32.65
CA MET A 210 -2.86 5.24 34.04
C MET A 210 -2.32 4.24 35.08
N GLY A 211 -1.90 3.04 34.65
CA GLY A 211 -1.36 2.00 35.54
C GLY A 211 0.12 1.64 35.34
N TYR A 212 0.89 2.41 34.56
CA TYR A 212 2.33 2.16 34.41
C TYR A 212 3.12 3.06 35.37
N GLN A 213 3.26 2.61 36.62
CA GLN A 213 4.37 3.07 37.45
C GLN A 213 5.68 2.60 36.80
N PRO A 214 6.64 3.49 36.53
CA PRO A 214 7.93 3.06 36.03
C PRO A 214 8.59 2.22 37.11
N VAL A 215 8.71 0.91 36.88
CA VAL A 215 9.49 0.03 37.73
C VAL A 215 10.94 0.51 37.64
N GLN A 216 11.43 1.12 38.72
CA GLN A 216 12.81 1.54 38.85
C GLN A 216 13.69 0.31 38.65
N THR A 217 14.34 0.25 37.50
CA THR A 217 15.16 -0.88 37.06
C THR A 217 16.43 -1.02 37.91
N GLY A 218 16.65 -0.20 38.95
CA GLY A 218 17.81 -0.26 39.84
C GLY A 218 17.63 -1.16 41.07
N ASP A 219 16.41 -1.30 41.60
CA ASP A 219 16.21 -1.98 42.90
C ASP A 219 16.24 -3.50 42.79
N ARG A 220 15.82 -4.04 41.63
CA ARG A 220 15.84 -5.48 41.37
C ARG A 220 17.26 -6.03 41.22
N TYR A 221 18.21 -5.23 40.74
CA TYR A 221 19.61 -5.65 40.67
C TYR A 221 20.30 -5.57 42.04
N ARG A 222 19.97 -4.58 42.86
CA ARG A 222 20.48 -4.48 44.24
C ARG A 222 20.01 -5.62 45.13
N GLN A 223 18.75 -6.04 44.98
CA GLN A 223 18.22 -7.19 45.73
C GLN A 223 18.91 -8.51 45.34
N LEU A 224 19.24 -8.69 44.07
CA LEU A 224 19.97 -9.87 43.59
C LEU A 224 21.44 -9.86 44.06
N GLU A 225 22.11 -8.70 44.08
CA GLU A 225 23.46 -8.57 44.66
C GLU A 225 23.48 -8.80 46.18
N GLU A 226 22.46 -8.36 46.90
CA GLU A 226 22.33 -8.60 48.35
C GLU A 226 22.01 -10.07 48.67
N GLU A 227 21.23 -10.75 47.83
CA GLU A 227 20.97 -12.19 47.96
C GLU A 227 22.22 -13.03 47.63
N GLU A 228 23.01 -12.65 46.63
CA GLU A 228 24.30 -13.32 46.34
C GLU A 228 25.31 -13.12 47.49
N LYS A 229 25.42 -11.91 48.06
CA LYS A 229 26.27 -11.67 49.24
C LYS A 229 25.81 -12.45 50.47
N LYS A 230 24.50 -12.58 50.70
CA LYS A 230 23.95 -13.40 51.79
C LYS A 230 24.19 -14.91 51.58
N ARG A 231 24.16 -15.38 50.34
CA ARG A 231 24.52 -16.77 49.99
C ARG A 231 26.01 -17.03 50.13
N SER A 232 26.87 -16.08 49.76
CA SER A 232 28.32 -16.19 49.93
C SER A 232 28.74 -16.23 51.41
N ASN A 233 28.07 -15.49 52.30
CA ASN A 233 28.32 -15.57 53.75
C ASN A 233 27.76 -16.83 54.42
N ARG A 234 26.74 -17.48 53.85
CA ARG A 234 26.19 -18.76 54.37
C ARG A 234 27.00 -19.99 53.95
N GLY A 235 27.88 -19.86 52.96
CA GLY A 235 28.73 -20.95 52.46
C GLY A 235 30.03 -21.19 53.24
N LEU A 236 30.35 -20.37 54.25
CA LEU A 236 31.63 -20.45 54.98
C LEU A 236 31.52 -20.98 56.43
N THR A 237 30.36 -21.47 56.87
CA THR A 237 30.16 -21.93 58.27
C THR A 237 29.70 -23.39 58.43
N THR A 238 29.71 -24.22 57.39
CA THR A 238 29.19 -25.60 57.49
C THR A 238 30.10 -26.66 56.85
N GLU A 239 31.41 -26.57 57.05
CA GLU A 239 32.36 -27.65 56.69
C GLU A 239 33.28 -28.08 57.84
N GLN A 240 32.91 -27.83 59.10
CA GLN A 240 33.59 -28.44 60.25
C GLN A 240 32.56 -28.99 61.24
N GLY A 241 32.31 -30.30 61.15
CA GLY A 241 31.61 -31.05 62.19
C GLY A 241 30.55 -32.00 61.66
N GLN A 242 30.97 -33.15 61.14
CA GLN A 242 30.51 -34.50 61.55
C GLN A 242 30.78 -35.51 60.43
N ILE A 243 32.03 -35.98 60.42
CA ILE A 243 32.33 -37.37 60.08
C ILE A 243 31.91 -38.18 61.30
N SER A 244 30.95 -39.10 61.16
CA SER A 244 30.94 -40.45 61.74
C SER A 244 29.52 -41.03 61.77
N ALA A 245 29.43 -42.33 61.45
CA ALA A 245 28.34 -43.26 61.73
C ALA A 245 27.10 -43.22 60.81
N LEU A 246 27.10 -43.98 59.71
CA LEU A 246 26.69 -45.40 59.71
C LEU A 246 26.79 -45.96 58.30
N ALA A 247 27.48 -47.10 58.19
CA ALA A 247 27.55 -47.94 57.01
C ALA A 247 26.57 -49.11 57.13
N SER A 248 26.33 -49.75 55.98
CA SER A 248 25.99 -51.17 55.74
C SER A 248 24.53 -51.65 55.74
N ASP A 249 24.30 -52.54 54.77
CA ASP A 249 23.23 -53.55 54.57
C ASP A 249 21.88 -53.08 54.00
N SER A 250 21.18 -53.81 53.11
CA SER A 250 21.46 -55.01 52.30
C SER A 250 20.30 -55.20 51.28
N GLU A 251 20.63 -55.80 50.14
CA GLU A 251 19.91 -56.78 49.27
C GLU A 251 18.38 -56.80 48.99
N ASN A 252 18.11 -57.09 47.69
CA ASN A 252 17.05 -57.92 47.06
C ASN A 252 15.54 -57.68 47.29
N GLU A 253 14.80 -57.47 46.19
CA GLU A 253 13.77 -58.42 45.69
C GLU A 253 13.24 -58.03 44.29
N SER A 254 12.72 -59.04 43.59
CA SER A 254 12.47 -59.17 42.15
C SER A 254 10.98 -59.38 41.79
N MET A 255 10.67 -59.25 40.49
CA MET A 255 9.52 -59.86 39.74
C MET A 255 8.10 -59.31 40.07
N GLU A 256 7.12 -59.21 39.17
CA GLU A 256 6.79 -59.97 37.96
C GLU A 256 5.79 -59.18 37.04
N THR A 257 5.92 -59.45 35.73
CA THR A 257 4.95 -59.50 34.60
C THR A 257 3.53 -58.89 34.66
N ASP A 258 3.11 -58.17 33.60
CA ASP A 258 2.32 -58.82 32.54
C ASP A 258 2.21 -58.01 31.22
N SER A 259 2.31 -58.76 30.13
CA SER A 259 2.19 -58.37 28.74
C SER A 259 0.78 -58.65 28.21
N GLU A 260 0.22 -57.74 27.40
CA GLU A 260 -0.55 -58.02 26.16
C GLU A 260 -1.54 -56.89 25.82
N LYS A 261 -1.22 -56.14 24.75
CA LYS A 261 -2.10 -56.00 23.60
C LYS A 261 -1.29 -55.49 22.41
N MET A 262 -0.95 -56.47 21.59
CA MET A 262 -0.26 -56.41 20.32
C MET A 262 -1.18 -55.82 19.23
N GLU A 263 -0.55 -55.11 18.30
CA GLU A 263 -0.88 -54.99 16.87
C GLU A 263 -2.30 -54.58 16.44
N VAL A 264 -2.35 -53.63 15.48
CA VAL A 264 -2.67 -53.96 14.09
C VAL A 264 -2.51 -52.70 13.22
N LEU A 265 -1.71 -52.85 12.16
CA LEU A 265 -1.62 -52.09 10.89
C LEU A 265 -0.71 -50.86 10.79
N GLU A 266 0.57 -51.15 10.51
CA GLU A 266 1.24 -50.57 9.35
C GLU A 266 0.43 -50.84 8.06
N GLU A 267 0.29 -49.82 7.22
CA GLU A 267 0.36 -49.84 5.74
C GLU A 267 -0.50 -48.72 5.16
N ALA A 268 0.15 -47.61 4.78
CA ALA A 268 -0.33 -46.77 3.70
C ALA A 268 0.82 -45.94 3.14
N TYR A 269 1.51 -46.55 2.16
CA TYR A 269 2.16 -45.92 1.02
C TYR A 269 3.50 -45.19 1.23
N THR A 270 4.56 -45.99 1.15
CA THR A 270 5.76 -45.62 0.39
C THR A 270 5.55 -45.87 -1.12
N SER A 271 6.52 -45.36 -1.91
CA SER A 271 6.81 -45.70 -3.32
C SER A 271 6.12 -44.80 -4.36
N SER A 272 6.77 -44.27 -5.38
CA SER A 272 8.12 -44.41 -5.94
C SER A 272 8.35 -43.19 -6.85
N GLY A 273 9.56 -42.62 -6.99
CA GLY A 273 10.66 -43.14 -7.81
C GLY A 273 10.52 -42.59 -9.25
N ASN A 274 11.54 -42.21 -10.02
CA ASN A 274 13.00 -42.30 -9.97
C ASN A 274 13.50 -41.52 -11.21
N GLY A 275 14.74 -40.98 -11.24
CA GLY A 275 15.26 -40.39 -12.48
C GLY A 275 16.53 -39.54 -12.34
N LYS A 276 17.69 -40.21 -12.24
CA LYS A 276 19.06 -39.67 -12.18
C LYS A 276 19.42 -38.66 -13.29
N LYS A 277 20.25 -37.66 -12.95
CA LYS A 277 21.58 -37.35 -13.56
C LYS A 277 22.29 -36.21 -12.80
N ASN A 278 23.55 -36.44 -12.40
CA ASN A 278 24.59 -35.47 -12.02
C ASN A 278 25.81 -35.77 -12.94
N PRO A 279 26.89 -34.97 -13.07
CA PRO A 279 27.48 -33.99 -12.14
C PRO A 279 27.87 -32.64 -12.82
N ASP A 280 28.33 -31.58 -12.13
CA ASP A 280 29.75 -31.29 -11.90
C ASP A 280 29.93 -30.18 -10.86
N TYR A 281 30.82 -30.41 -9.89
CA TYR A 281 31.26 -29.44 -8.88
C TYR A 281 32.77 -29.19 -9.04
N ALA A 282 33.15 -27.93 -9.23
CA ALA A 282 34.53 -27.47 -9.15
C ALA A 282 34.66 -26.36 -8.09
N GLY A 283 35.49 -26.60 -7.07
CA GLY A 283 36.51 -25.62 -6.65
C GLY A 283 36.26 -24.62 -5.51
N VAL A 284 36.73 -25.01 -4.30
CA VAL A 284 37.56 -24.22 -3.33
C VAL A 284 36.91 -23.04 -2.52
N PRO A 285 37.52 -22.52 -1.42
CA PRO A 285 37.08 -22.79 -0.04
C PRO A 285 36.69 -21.54 0.80
N ARG A 286 36.00 -21.78 1.92
CA ARG A 286 35.64 -20.78 2.94
C ARG A 286 36.88 -20.30 3.72
N ARG A 287 37.13 -18.98 3.71
CA ARG A 287 38.17 -18.32 4.53
C ARG A 287 37.52 -17.58 5.70
N SER A 288 37.93 -17.96 6.91
CA SER A 288 37.59 -17.31 8.18
C SER A 288 38.26 -15.94 8.31
N LYS A 289 37.55 -14.95 8.89
CA LYS A 289 38.17 -13.72 9.39
C LYS A 289 37.63 -13.41 10.79
N ARG A 290 38.35 -13.91 11.79
CA ARG A 290 38.34 -13.44 13.18
C ARG A 290 39.24 -12.22 13.27
N SER A 291 38.67 -11.02 13.34
CA SER A 291 39.43 -9.78 13.53
C SER A 291 39.41 -9.39 15.02
N LYS A 292 40.60 -9.35 15.62
CA LYS A 292 40.86 -8.96 17.01
C LYS A 292 40.78 -7.43 17.13
N ARG A 293 39.96 -6.93 18.05
CA ARG A 293 39.97 -5.54 18.51
C ARG A 293 41.05 -5.39 19.59
N LYS A 294 42.19 -4.77 19.25
CA LYS A 294 43.19 -4.31 20.23
C LYS A 294 42.90 -2.85 20.58
N ARG A 295 42.81 -2.58 21.89
CA ARG A 295 43.02 -1.26 22.51
C ARG A 295 44.50 -0.89 22.42
N ALA A 296 44.79 0.40 22.32
CA ALA A 296 45.95 1.01 22.94
C ALA A 296 45.54 2.43 23.39
N VAL A 297 45.92 2.75 24.62
CA VAL A 297 46.43 4.08 24.98
C VAL A 297 47.75 4.24 24.23
#